data_AF-A0A0U1KMT2-F1
#
_entry.id   AF-A0A0U1KMT2-F1
#
_cell.length_a   1.000
_cell.length_b   1.000
_cell.length_c   1.000
_cell.angle_alpha   90.00
_cell.angle_beta   90.00
_cell.angle_gamma   90.00
#
_symmetry.space_group_name_H-M   'P 1'
#
loop_
_entity.id
_entity.type
_entity.pdbx_description
1 polymer ?
#
loop_
_entity_poly.entity_id
_entity_poly.type
_entity_poly.pdbx_seq_one_letter_code
_entity_poly.pdbx_strand_id
1 'polypeptide(L)'
;MRLERLSSNQFKIFLTFDDLIERGLTKDDLWQDLPSMQALFHDMMFEASDELGFELEGVLLVQVHVLQAQGMLIIVTQNEIEQEDEEYLEMKVTLDESNELIFLFDTFEDIIQLSRSMLQAGINGGSIIYFDNHYYMLFTDKDVEEVDRENIIALLSEYASPSIVTSYRLLEYGKIIMKEDAIKQLTTFFNH
;
A
#
# COMPACT_ATOMS: atom_id res chain seq x y z
N MET A 1 11.58 -9.73 -1.92
CA MET A 1 10.60 -9.46 -2.99
C MET A 1 9.47 -10.48 -2.95
N ARG A 2 8.22 -10.07 -3.22
CA ARG A 2 7.08 -10.98 -3.46
C ARG A 2 6.39 -10.62 -4.76
N LEU A 3 6.09 -11.63 -5.57
CA LEU A 3 5.47 -11.46 -6.87
C LEU A 3 4.12 -12.19 -6.91
N GLU A 4 3.10 -11.55 -7.47
CA GLU A 4 1.76 -12.14 -7.57
C GLU A 4 1.11 -11.78 -8.90
N ARG A 5 0.68 -12.80 -9.64
CA ARG A 5 -0.05 -12.62 -10.90
C ARG A 5 -1.50 -12.24 -10.62
N LEU A 6 -1.96 -11.12 -11.19
CA LEU A 6 -3.35 -10.65 -11.05
C LEU A 6 -4.22 -11.11 -12.23
N SER A 7 -3.66 -11.16 -13.45
CA SER A 7 -4.34 -11.61 -14.67
C SER A 7 -3.35 -12.15 -15.70
N SER A 8 -3.81 -12.39 -16.94
CA SER A 8 -2.92 -12.77 -18.04
C SER A 8 -1.92 -11.67 -18.41
N ASN A 9 -2.31 -10.41 -18.24
CA ASN A 9 -1.59 -9.20 -18.66
C ASN A 9 -1.26 -8.25 -17.50
N GLN A 10 -1.51 -8.65 -16.25
CA GLN A 10 -1.27 -7.82 -15.08
C GLN A 10 -0.68 -8.65 -13.96
N PHE A 11 0.32 -8.10 -13.29
CA PHE A 11 0.90 -8.67 -12.09
C PHE A 11 1.31 -7.54 -11.14
N LYS A 12 1.47 -7.89 -9.87
CA LYS A 12 1.94 -6.98 -8.84
C LYS A 12 3.24 -7.50 -8.23
N ILE A 13 4.12 -6.58 -7.90
CA ILE A 13 5.32 -6.84 -7.14
C ILE A 13 5.28 -6.03 -5.86
N PHE A 14 5.58 -6.69 -4.75
CA PHE A 14 5.76 -6.04 -3.46
C PHE A 14 7.24 -6.14 -3.06
N LEU A 15 7.86 -4.97 -2.87
CA LEU A 15 9.19 -4.83 -2.30
C LEU A 15 9.07 -4.28 -0.90
N THR A 16 9.76 -4.90 0.04
CA THR A 16 9.93 -4.34 1.39
C THR A 16 10.95 -3.20 1.38
N PHE A 17 11.00 -2.40 2.45
CA PHE A 17 12.09 -1.42 2.59
C PHE A 17 13.47 -2.08 2.68
N ASP A 18 13.57 -3.25 3.30
CA ASP A 18 14.81 -4.02 3.33
C ASP A 18 15.24 -4.43 1.91
N ASP A 19 14.30 -4.88 1.06
CA ASP A 19 14.57 -5.20 -0.36
C ASP A 19 15.07 -3.99 -1.17
N LEU A 20 14.57 -2.79 -0.85
CA LEU A 20 14.98 -1.54 -1.50
C LEU A 20 16.39 -1.13 -1.07
N ILE A 21 16.69 -1.22 0.22
CA ILE A 21 18.00 -0.91 0.78
C ILE A 21 19.06 -1.88 0.25
N GLU A 22 18.76 -3.18 0.17
CA GLU A 22 19.65 -4.18 -0.42
C GLU A 22 19.99 -3.89 -1.88
N ARG A 23 19.06 -3.24 -2.60
CA ARG A 23 19.23 -2.81 -4.00
C ARG A 23 19.81 -1.40 -4.14
N GLY A 24 20.19 -0.77 -3.03
CA GLY A 24 20.85 0.53 -3.02
C GLY A 24 19.92 1.72 -3.23
N LEU A 25 18.61 1.53 -3.05
CA LEU A 25 17.61 2.60 -3.19
C LEU A 25 17.13 3.05 -1.82
N THR A 26 17.23 4.35 -1.56
CA THR A 26 16.63 4.97 -0.39
C THR A 26 15.24 5.50 -0.69
N LYS A 27 14.46 5.80 0.37
CA LYS A 27 13.13 6.42 0.24
C LYS A 27 13.18 7.70 -0.60
N ASP A 28 14.25 8.48 -0.50
CA ASP A 28 14.43 9.74 -1.22
C ASP A 28 14.81 9.52 -2.70
N ASP A 29 15.57 8.47 -3.01
CA ASP A 29 16.01 8.16 -4.38
C ASP A 29 14.85 7.72 -5.29
N LEU A 30 13.84 7.05 -4.73
CA LEU A 30 12.64 6.65 -5.47
C LEU A 30 11.92 7.83 -6.13
N TRP A 31 12.07 9.03 -5.56
CA TRP A 31 11.38 10.25 -6.00
C TRP A 31 12.31 11.23 -6.71
N GLN A 32 13.60 11.25 -6.35
CA GLN A 32 14.59 12.18 -6.88
C GLN A 32 15.32 11.61 -8.12
N ASP A 33 15.41 10.30 -8.25
CA ASP A 33 16.22 9.63 -9.28
C ASP A 33 15.39 8.67 -10.14
N LEU A 34 14.64 9.27 -11.07
CA LEU A 34 13.87 8.55 -12.08
C LEU A 34 14.73 7.53 -12.88
N PRO A 35 15.97 7.83 -13.31
CA PRO A 35 16.86 6.85 -13.94
C PRO A 35 17.16 5.61 -13.08
N SER A 36 17.52 5.78 -11.80
CA SER A 36 17.82 4.64 -10.92
C SER A 36 16.59 3.78 -10.64
N MET A 37 15.42 4.42 -10.51
CA MET A 37 14.15 3.73 -10.34
C MET A 37 13.69 2.99 -11.62
N GLN A 38 13.94 3.56 -12.81
CA GLN A 38 13.72 2.86 -14.09
C GLN A 38 14.61 1.62 -14.24
N ALA A 39 15.88 1.69 -13.82
CA ALA A 39 16.78 0.55 -13.84
C ALA A 39 16.30 -0.59 -12.93
N LEU A 40 15.84 -0.25 -11.72
CA LEU A 40 15.22 -1.22 -10.81
C LEU A 40 14.05 -1.93 -11.48
N PHE A 41 13.13 -1.18 -12.10
CA PHE A 41 11.97 -1.81 -12.76
C PHE A 41 12.39 -2.72 -13.89
N HIS A 42 13.34 -2.32 -14.72
CA HIS A 42 13.84 -3.18 -15.79
C HIS A 42 14.35 -4.54 -15.25
N ASP A 43 15.12 -4.52 -14.17
CA ASP A 43 15.65 -5.74 -13.56
C ASP A 43 14.52 -6.60 -12.97
N MET A 44 13.54 -5.97 -12.32
CA MET A 44 12.36 -6.66 -11.77
C MET A 44 11.47 -7.25 -12.85
N MET A 45 11.31 -6.57 -13.98
CA MET A 45 10.54 -7.08 -15.12
C MET A 45 11.17 -8.36 -15.67
N PHE A 46 12.50 -8.37 -15.78
CA PHE A 46 13.23 -9.55 -16.23
C PHE A 46 13.08 -10.73 -15.26
N GLU A 47 13.28 -10.48 -13.96
CA GLU A 47 13.10 -11.49 -12.91
C GLU A 47 11.65 -12.04 -12.89
N ALA A 48 10.66 -11.16 -13.02
CA ALA A 48 9.24 -11.51 -13.08
C ALA A 48 8.89 -12.37 -14.31
N SER A 49 9.44 -12.03 -15.48
CA SER A 49 9.19 -12.81 -16.72
C SER A 49 9.72 -14.24 -16.63
N ASP A 50 10.88 -14.43 -16.00
CA ASP A 50 11.50 -15.74 -15.82
C ASP A 50 10.75 -16.57 -14.77
N GLU A 51 10.36 -15.95 -13.64
CA GLU A 51 9.67 -16.62 -12.54
C GLU A 51 8.23 -17.01 -12.88
N LEU A 52 7.48 -16.17 -13.59
CA LEU A 52 6.09 -16.43 -13.97
C LEU A 52 5.92 -17.07 -15.35
N GLY A 53 6.99 -17.14 -16.15
CA GLY A 53 6.98 -17.78 -17.47
C GLY A 53 6.07 -17.11 -18.49
N PHE A 54 6.04 -15.77 -18.52
CA PHE A 54 5.29 -15.00 -19.52
C PHE A 54 6.22 -14.01 -20.24
N GLU A 55 5.98 -13.81 -21.52
CA GLU A 55 6.74 -12.89 -22.36
C GLU A 55 6.18 -11.47 -22.20
N LEU A 56 7.06 -10.55 -21.84
CA LEU A 56 6.75 -9.12 -21.78
C LEU A 56 6.97 -8.53 -23.17
N GLU A 57 5.90 -7.98 -23.74
CA GLU A 57 5.86 -7.38 -25.07
C GLU A 57 5.02 -6.10 -25.06
N GLY A 58 5.35 -5.14 -25.93
CA GLY A 58 4.59 -3.91 -26.11
C GLY A 58 4.78 -2.88 -25.00
N VAL A 59 3.70 -2.18 -24.64
CA VAL A 59 3.75 -1.07 -23.69
C VAL A 59 3.37 -1.54 -22.30
N LEU A 60 4.29 -1.33 -21.35
CA LEU A 60 4.11 -1.64 -19.94
C LEU A 60 3.71 -0.38 -19.20
N LEU A 61 2.51 -0.38 -18.65
CA LEU A 61 2.08 0.62 -17.67
C LEU A 61 2.52 0.17 -16.28
N VAL A 62 3.42 0.94 -15.68
CA VAL A 62 3.96 0.68 -14.35
C VAL A 62 3.39 1.71 -13.39
N GLN A 63 2.59 1.25 -12.44
CA GLN A 63 2.05 2.08 -11.37
C GLN A 63 2.78 1.77 -10.08
N VAL A 64 3.30 2.79 -9.43
CA VAL A 64 4.11 2.67 -8.23
C VAL A 64 3.34 3.28 -7.08
N HIS A 65 3.04 2.45 -6.09
CA HIS A 65 2.38 2.85 -4.85
C HIS A 65 3.34 2.60 -3.69
N VAL A 66 3.81 3.67 -3.07
CA VAL A 66 4.64 3.55 -1.87
C VAL A 66 3.74 3.36 -0.67
N LEU A 67 3.76 2.16 -0.08
CA LEU A 67 3.01 1.79 1.10
C LEU A 67 3.87 2.12 2.33
N GLN A 68 3.56 3.23 2.98
CA GLN A 68 4.41 3.79 4.02
C GLN A 68 4.51 2.82 5.22
N ALA A 69 5.74 2.58 5.68
CA ALA A 69 6.18 1.53 6.63
C ALA A 69 6.18 0.06 6.13
N GLN A 70 5.72 -0.23 4.91
CA GLN A 70 5.66 -1.58 4.36
C GLN A 70 6.65 -1.80 3.21
N GLY A 71 6.85 -0.76 2.40
CA GLY A 71 7.72 -0.77 1.23
C GLY A 71 7.00 -0.20 0.01
N MET A 72 7.15 -0.84 -1.14
CA MET A 72 6.66 -0.38 -2.42
C MET A 72 5.86 -1.47 -3.12
N LEU A 73 4.62 -1.15 -3.49
CA LEU A 73 3.77 -1.96 -4.34
C LEU A 73 3.86 -1.43 -5.76
N ILE A 74 4.27 -2.29 -6.69
CA ILE A 74 4.37 -1.98 -8.12
C ILE A 74 3.31 -2.81 -8.82
N ILE A 75 2.43 -2.18 -9.57
CA ILE A 75 1.44 -2.84 -10.41
C ILE A 75 1.87 -2.64 -11.85
N VAL A 76 2.08 -3.74 -12.55
CA VAL A 76 2.46 -3.70 -13.96
C VAL A 76 1.31 -4.24 -14.78
N THR A 77 0.86 -3.44 -15.74
CA THR A 77 -0.16 -3.80 -16.70
C THR A 77 0.43 -3.74 -18.09
N GLN A 78 0.42 -4.88 -18.78
CA GLN A 78 0.81 -5.00 -20.17
C GLN A 78 -0.40 -4.66 -21.04
N ASN A 79 -0.23 -3.64 -21.88
CA ASN A 79 -1.19 -3.34 -22.94
C ASN A 79 -0.62 -3.84 -24.26
N GLU A 80 -1.38 -4.69 -24.93
CA GLU A 80 -1.20 -4.98 -26.35
C GLU A 80 -1.60 -3.73 -27.12
N ILE A 81 -0.64 -2.90 -27.49
CA ILE A 81 -0.88 -1.87 -28.50
C ILE A 81 -0.68 -2.55 -29.85
N GLU A 82 -1.71 -2.55 -30.69
CA GLU A 82 -1.60 -2.82 -32.13
C GLU A 82 -0.81 -1.68 -32.79
N GLN A 83 0.50 -1.60 -32.54
CA GLN A 83 1.40 -0.77 -33.34
C GLN A 83 2.54 -1.65 -33.83
N GLU A 84 2.43 -2.02 -35.09
CA GLU A 84 3.52 -2.53 -35.91
C GLU A 84 4.68 -1.53 -35.82
N ASP A 85 5.87 -2.02 -35.46
CA ASP A 85 7.20 -1.36 -35.62
C ASP A 85 7.95 -0.82 -34.39
N GLU A 86 7.64 -1.23 -33.14
CA GLU A 86 8.58 -0.99 -32.02
C GLU A 86 9.05 -2.31 -31.37
N GLU A 87 10.27 -2.73 -31.70
CA GLU A 87 11.00 -3.87 -31.10
C GLU A 87 11.49 -3.57 -29.66
N TYR A 88 10.97 -2.50 -29.04
CA TYR A 88 11.40 -2.01 -27.73
C TYR A 88 10.22 -1.97 -26.76
N LEU A 89 10.44 -2.41 -25.52
CA LEU A 89 9.49 -2.27 -24.42
C LEU A 89 9.38 -0.80 -24.01
N GLU A 90 8.24 -0.17 -24.24
CA GLU A 90 7.96 1.20 -23.76
C GLU A 90 7.39 1.13 -22.34
N MET A 91 8.08 1.71 -21.35
CA MET A 91 7.64 1.73 -19.96
C MET A 91 7.10 3.11 -19.57
N LYS A 92 5.83 3.17 -19.16
CA LYS A 92 5.18 4.38 -18.64
C LYS A 92 5.01 4.26 -17.14
N VAL A 93 5.83 5.00 -16.39
CA VAL A 93 5.83 5.02 -14.93
C VAL A 93 4.92 6.14 -14.43
N THR A 94 3.93 5.78 -13.61
CA THR A 94 3.14 6.74 -12.81
C THR A 94 3.39 6.46 -11.34
N LEU A 95 3.84 7.47 -10.59
CA LEU A 95 3.95 7.37 -9.14
C LEU A 95 2.73 7.99 -8.49
N ASP A 96 2.08 7.25 -7.59
CA ASP A 96 0.92 7.73 -6.84
C ASP A 96 1.15 7.47 -5.36
N GLU A 97 1.30 8.55 -4.58
CA GLU A 97 1.41 8.49 -3.13
C GLU A 97 0.02 8.30 -2.53
N SER A 98 -0.28 7.10 -2.03
CA SER A 98 -1.39 6.95 -1.08
C SER A 98 -0.89 7.38 0.29
N ASN A 99 -1.30 8.57 0.71
CA ASN A 99 -1.08 9.07 2.07
C ASN A 99 -1.89 8.30 3.12
N GLU A 100 -2.87 7.52 2.67
CA GLU A 100 -3.71 6.69 3.50
C GLU A 100 -2.89 5.65 4.27
N LEU A 101 -3.26 5.44 5.53
CA LEU A 101 -2.71 4.36 6.35
C LEU A 101 -3.76 3.28 6.49
N ILE A 102 -3.41 2.06 6.09
CA ILE A 102 -4.30 0.90 6.20
C ILE A 102 -3.59 -0.18 6.99
N PHE A 103 -4.18 -0.54 8.12
CA PHE A 103 -3.65 -1.57 9.02
C PHE A 103 -4.72 -2.61 9.29
N LEU A 104 -4.31 -3.87 9.34
CA LEU A 104 -5.16 -5.02 9.63
C LEU A 104 -4.93 -5.50 11.07
N PHE A 105 -6.03 -5.81 11.73
CA PHE A 105 -6.06 -6.28 13.11
C PHE A 105 -6.61 -7.70 13.12
N ASP A 106 -6.00 -8.54 13.94
CA ASP A 106 -6.44 -9.92 14.15
C ASP A 106 -7.76 -9.96 14.92
N THR A 107 -7.94 -9.07 15.89
CA THR A 107 -9.18 -8.98 16.68
C THR A 107 -9.67 -7.54 16.81
N PHE A 108 -10.98 -7.39 17.02
CA PHE A 108 -11.57 -6.08 17.33
C PHE A 108 -11.12 -5.53 18.69
N GLU A 109 -10.73 -6.41 19.62
CA GLU A 109 -10.24 -6.02 20.95
C GLU A 109 -8.93 -5.24 20.85
N ASP A 110 -8.05 -5.62 19.92
CA ASP A 110 -6.79 -4.91 19.67
C ASP A 110 -7.04 -3.46 19.22
N ILE A 111 -8.13 -3.22 18.48
CA ILE A 111 -8.57 -1.88 18.07
C ILE A 111 -9.08 -1.08 19.26
N ILE A 112 -9.86 -1.72 20.15
CA ILE A 112 -10.34 -1.07 21.38
C ILE A 112 -9.15 -0.64 22.24
N GLN A 113 -8.14 -1.51 22.41
CA GLN A 113 -6.94 -1.20 23.18
C GLN A 113 -6.16 -0.04 22.55
N LEU A 114 -5.90 -0.10 21.24
CA LEU A 114 -5.24 0.96 20.49
C LEU A 114 -5.94 2.32 20.66
N SER A 115 -7.28 2.32 20.63
CA SER A 115 -8.06 3.57 20.69
C SER A 115 -7.78 4.41 21.93
N ARG A 116 -7.44 3.77 23.05
CA ARG A 116 -7.10 4.45 24.31
C ARG A 116 -5.77 5.17 24.23
N SER A 117 -4.76 4.54 23.63
CA SER A 117 -3.43 5.12 23.43
C SER A 117 -3.48 6.25 22.40
N MET A 118 -4.23 6.05 21.32
CA MET A 118 -4.41 7.06 20.27
C MET A 118 -5.14 8.31 20.77
N LEU A 119 -6.20 8.16 21.57
CA LEU A 119 -6.89 9.31 22.15
C LEU A 119 -5.97 10.14 23.06
N GLN A 120 -5.12 9.49 23.86
CA GLN A 120 -4.14 10.18 24.72
C GLN A 120 -3.10 10.95 23.91
N ALA A 121 -2.74 10.43 22.73
CA ALA A 121 -1.87 11.10 21.76
C ALA A 121 -2.58 12.18 20.93
N GLY A 122 -3.88 12.43 21.17
CA GLY A 122 -4.67 13.44 20.45
C GLY A 122 -5.20 12.98 19.09
N ILE A 123 -5.05 11.70 18.75
CA ILE A 123 -5.55 11.11 17.50
C ILE A 123 -7.01 10.70 17.70
N ASN A 124 -7.91 11.26 16.90
CA ASN A 124 -9.36 11.03 17.03
C ASN A 124 -10.01 10.38 15.80
N GLY A 125 -9.33 10.45 14.66
CA GLY A 125 -9.88 10.13 13.34
C GLY A 125 -9.93 8.64 13.01
N GLY A 126 -9.98 8.36 11.71
CA GLY A 126 -9.94 7.03 11.13
C GLY A 126 -11.31 6.35 10.98
N SER A 127 -11.30 5.29 10.17
CA SER A 127 -12.45 4.43 9.86
C SER A 127 -12.13 2.98 10.24
N ILE A 128 -13.15 2.22 10.62
CA ILE A 128 -13.03 0.77 10.84
C ILE A 128 -13.91 0.04 9.84
N ILE A 129 -13.30 -0.87 9.09
CA ILE A 129 -13.95 -1.71 8.08
C ILE A 129 -13.70 -3.18 8.41
N TYR A 130 -14.71 -4.02 8.26
CA TYR A 130 -14.56 -5.47 8.31
C TYR A 130 -14.64 -6.06 6.92
N PHE A 131 -13.61 -6.80 6.52
CA PHE A 131 -13.50 -7.39 5.19
C PHE A 131 -12.70 -8.69 5.27
N ASP A 132 -13.08 -9.70 4.49
CA ASP A 132 -12.39 -10.99 4.41
C ASP A 132 -11.97 -11.60 5.76
N ASN A 133 -12.89 -11.60 6.72
CA ASN A 133 -12.70 -12.10 8.09
C ASN A 133 -11.67 -11.36 8.96
N HIS A 134 -11.23 -10.16 8.54
CA HIS A 134 -10.30 -9.31 9.30
C HIS A 134 -10.90 -7.92 9.51
N TYR A 135 -10.35 -7.20 10.50
CA TYR A 135 -10.68 -5.80 10.74
C TYR A 135 -9.57 -4.91 10.20
N TYR A 136 -9.97 -3.82 9.56
CA TYR A 136 -9.08 -2.83 9.00
C TYR A 136 -9.34 -1.48 9.63
N MET A 137 -8.27 -0.77 9.97
CA MET A 137 -8.33 0.64 10.28
C MET A 137 -7.72 1.42 9.11
N LEU A 138 -8.47 2.41 8.63
CA LEU A 138 -8.10 3.31 7.54
C LEU A 138 -7.98 4.73 8.10
N PHE A 139 -6.83 5.37 7.95
CA PHE A 139 -6.67 6.81 8.13
C PHE A 139 -6.46 7.46 6.78
N THR A 140 -7.24 8.50 6.49
CA THR A 140 -7.11 9.31 5.28
C THR A 140 -6.26 10.55 5.56
N ASP A 141 -5.90 11.29 4.53
CA ASP A 141 -5.11 12.53 4.64
C ASP A 141 -5.71 13.51 5.64
N LYS A 142 -7.04 13.60 5.68
CA LYS A 142 -7.77 14.46 6.63
C LYS A 142 -7.54 14.08 8.08
N ASP A 143 -7.37 12.78 8.35
CA ASP A 143 -7.16 12.28 9.70
C ASP A 143 -5.71 12.52 10.19
N VAL A 144 -4.79 12.71 9.23
CA VAL A 144 -3.35 12.84 9.47
C VAL A 144 -2.89 14.29 9.32
N GLU A 145 -3.70 15.20 8.77
CA GLU A 145 -3.32 16.59 8.49
C GLU A 145 -2.93 17.37 9.76
N GLU A 146 -3.61 17.12 10.89
CA GLU A 146 -3.36 17.82 12.16
C GLU A 146 -2.51 17.02 13.16
N VAL A 147 -2.04 15.81 12.79
CA VAL A 147 -1.36 14.91 13.71
C VAL A 147 -0.09 14.31 13.09
N ASP A 148 0.92 14.06 13.92
CA ASP A 148 2.15 13.40 13.45
C ASP A 148 1.87 11.98 12.95
N ARG A 149 2.05 11.79 11.64
CA ARG A 149 1.87 10.53 10.94
C ARG A 149 2.77 9.43 11.47
N GLU A 150 4.02 9.74 11.81
CA GLU A 150 4.97 8.74 12.32
C GLU A 150 4.50 8.19 13.67
N ASN A 151 3.90 9.05 14.49
CA ASN A 151 3.30 8.65 15.76
C ASN A 151 2.08 7.72 15.56
N ILE A 152 1.22 8.01 14.57
CA ILE A 152 0.09 7.13 14.22
C ILE A 152 0.61 5.74 13.81
N ILE A 153 1.62 5.68 12.94
CA ILE A 153 2.23 4.42 12.48
C ILE A 153 2.86 3.65 13.63
N ALA A 154 3.61 4.33 14.50
CA ALA A 154 4.26 3.70 15.64
C ALA A 154 3.23 3.03 16.56
N LEU A 155 2.15 3.73 16.88
CA LEU A 155 1.06 3.19 17.69
C LEU A 155 0.34 2.03 16.98
N LEU A 156 0.03 2.16 15.69
CA LEU A 156 -0.61 1.07 14.93
C LEU A 156 0.23 -0.20 14.91
N SER A 157 1.54 -0.06 14.75
CA SER A 157 2.48 -1.19 14.62
C SER A 157 2.59 -2.05 15.89
N GLU A 158 2.12 -1.56 17.04
CA GLU A 158 2.07 -2.33 18.28
C GLU A 158 0.90 -3.33 18.33
N TYR A 159 -0.20 -3.04 17.62
CA TYR A 159 -1.47 -3.78 17.73
C TYR A 159 -1.92 -4.40 16.41
N ALA A 160 -1.33 -3.98 15.30
CA ALA A 160 -1.75 -4.33 13.96
C ALA A 160 -0.57 -4.50 13.02
N SER A 161 -0.82 -5.21 11.93
CA SER A 161 0.11 -5.26 10.82
C SER A 161 -0.35 -4.35 9.68
N PRO A 162 0.58 -3.74 8.95
CA PRO A 162 0.21 -2.95 7.79
C PRO A 162 -0.48 -3.81 6.69
N SER A 163 -1.48 -3.25 6.01
CA SER A 163 -2.27 -3.94 4.98
C SER A 163 -1.90 -3.49 3.57
N ILE A 164 -1.92 -4.44 2.62
CA ILE A 164 -1.79 -4.23 1.17
C ILE A 164 -3.15 -4.08 0.46
N VAL A 165 -4.26 -4.18 1.18
CA VAL A 165 -5.61 -4.02 0.61
C VAL A 165 -5.89 -2.54 0.39
N THR A 166 -6.31 -2.17 -0.81
CA THR A 166 -6.61 -0.78 -1.16
C THR A 166 -7.87 -0.26 -0.45
N SER A 167 -7.90 1.03 -0.16
CA SER A 167 -9.07 1.71 0.40
C SER A 167 -10.31 1.54 -0.49
N TYR A 168 -10.17 1.63 -1.82
CA TYR A 168 -11.26 1.36 -2.77
C TYR A 168 -11.91 0.01 -2.55
N ARG A 169 -11.11 -1.06 -2.42
CA ARG A 169 -11.63 -2.42 -2.22
C ARG A 169 -12.30 -2.58 -0.87
N LEU A 170 -11.73 -1.98 0.19
CA LEU A 170 -12.32 -1.98 1.53
C LEU A 170 -13.66 -1.22 1.56
N LEU A 171 -13.74 -0.07 0.92
CA LEU A 171 -14.95 0.77 0.92
C LEU A 171 -16.05 0.21 0.02
N GLU A 172 -15.71 -0.50 -1.05
CA GLU A 172 -16.66 -1.09 -1.98
C GLU A 172 -17.21 -2.44 -1.49
N TYR A 173 -16.34 -3.33 -0.99
CA TYR A 173 -16.70 -4.71 -0.65
C TYR A 173 -16.70 -5.00 0.85
N GLY A 174 -16.11 -4.12 1.66
CA GLY A 174 -16.08 -4.25 3.11
C GLY A 174 -17.33 -3.74 3.79
N LYS A 175 -17.58 -4.24 4.99
CA LYS A 175 -18.60 -3.73 5.89
C LYS A 175 -18.01 -2.61 6.75
N ILE A 176 -18.41 -1.38 6.49
CA ILE A 176 -18.04 -0.24 7.34
C ILE A 176 -18.68 -0.41 8.73
N ILE A 177 -17.85 -0.47 9.76
CA ILE A 177 -18.29 -0.53 11.16
C ILE A 177 -18.36 0.88 11.73
N MET A 178 -17.32 1.69 11.50
CA MET A 178 -17.26 3.11 11.86
C MET A 178 -16.67 3.88 10.68
N LYS A 179 -17.37 4.92 10.22
CA LYS A 179 -17.00 5.62 8.98
C LYS A 179 -15.96 6.71 9.21
N GLU A 180 -16.07 7.47 10.29
CA GLU A 180 -15.22 8.63 10.62
C GLU A 180 -15.09 8.70 12.15
N ASP A 181 -14.08 9.39 12.67
CA ASP A 181 -13.85 9.57 14.11
C ASP A 181 -13.85 8.24 14.89
N ALA A 182 -13.37 7.15 14.30
CA ALA A 182 -13.51 5.82 14.88
C ALA A 182 -12.85 5.71 16.27
N ILE A 183 -11.68 6.32 16.46
CA ILE A 183 -10.98 6.33 17.75
C ILE A 183 -11.81 7.02 18.84
N LYS A 184 -12.39 8.18 18.50
CA LYS A 184 -13.26 8.94 19.41
C LYS A 184 -14.55 8.18 19.73
N GLN A 185 -15.15 7.51 18.74
CA GLN A 185 -16.34 6.70 18.95
C GLN A 185 -16.07 5.49 19.84
N LEU A 186 -15.01 4.73 19.56
CA LEU A 186 -14.62 3.57 20.38
C LEU A 186 -14.40 3.94 21.84
N THR A 187 -13.65 5.01 22.09
CA THR A 187 -13.41 5.48 23.46
C THR A 187 -14.67 6.00 24.15
N THR A 188 -15.68 6.45 23.40
CA THR A 188 -16.99 6.81 23.98
C THR A 188 -17.81 5.57 24.36
N PHE A 189 -17.80 4.53 23.52
CA PHE A 189 -18.61 3.32 23.74
C PHE A 189 -17.98 2.32 24.72
N PHE A 190 -16.65 2.26 24.81
CA PHE A 190 -15.90 1.23 25.56
C PHE A 190 -15.11 1.82 26.74
N ASN A 191 -15.52 2.97 27.27
CA ASN A 191 -14.89 3.66 28.41
C ASN A 191 -15.26 3.06 29.79
N HIS A 192 -15.49 1.76 29.89
CA HIS A 192 -15.79 1.07 31.16
C HIS A 192 -14.72 0.04 31.50
#